data_AF-A0AA37ILR8-F1
#
_entry.id   AF-A0AA37ILR8-F1
#
_cell.length_a   1.000
_cell.length_b   1.000
_cell.length_c   1.000
_cell.angle_alpha   90.00
_cell.angle_beta   90.00
_cell.angle_gamma   90.00
#
_symmetry.space_group_name_H-M   'P 1'
#
loop_
_entity.id
_entity.type
_entity.pdbx_description
1 polymer ?
#
loop_
_entity_poly.entity_id
_entity_poly.type
_entity_poly.pdbx_seq_one_letter_code
_entity_poly.pdbx_strand_id
1 'polypeptide(L)' 'MERTYKGFILPTDEEDAEINRGIALDPDTFELTEEDFKRMKPYAEFMREHHPDLVERSKA' A
#
# COMPACT_ATOMS: atom_id res chain seq x y z
N MET A 1 -11.06 -0.86 23.22
CA MET A 1 -11.97 0.29 23.02
C MET A 1 -11.92 0.64 21.55
N GLU A 2 -13.08 0.88 20.94
CA GLU A 2 -13.16 1.31 19.54
C GLU A 2 -12.55 2.71 19.39
N ARG A 3 -11.58 2.85 18.47
CA ARG A 3 -10.95 4.14 18.14
C ARG A 3 -11.39 4.53 16.73
N THR A 4 -11.57 5.82 16.49
CA THR A 4 -11.90 6.32 15.16
C THR A 4 -10.91 7.40 14.68
N TYR A 5 -10.65 7.43 13.39
CA TYR A 5 -9.87 8.47 12.73
C TYR A 5 -10.56 8.89 11.44
N LYS A 6 -10.95 10.17 11.32
CA LYS A 6 -11.67 10.71 10.14
C LYS A 6 -12.90 9.89 9.70
N GLY A 7 -13.63 9.32 10.66
CA GLY A 7 -14.81 8.48 10.38
C GLY A 7 -14.49 7.01 10.07
N PHE A 8 -13.22 6.62 10.05
CA PHE A 8 -12.80 5.21 9.96
C PHE A 8 -12.67 4.61 11.34
N ILE A 9 -13.14 3.37 11.50
CA ILE A 9 -12.90 2.55 12.69
C ILE A 9 -11.47 2.00 12.56
N LEU A 10 -10.63 2.31 13.54
CA LEU A 10 -9.29 1.76 13.61
C LEU A 10 -9.35 0.35 14.22
N PRO A 11 -8.47 -0.56 13.79
CA PRO A 11 -8.37 -1.86 14.41
C PRO A 11 -8.11 -1.74 15.92
N THR A 12 -8.68 -2.69 16.66
CA THR A 12 -8.27 -2.99 18.02
C THR A 12 -6.87 -3.60 18.04
N ASP A 13 -6.23 -3.60 19.20
CA ASP A 13 -4.88 -4.17 19.32
C ASP A 13 -4.85 -5.68 18.97
N GLU A 14 -5.96 -6.41 19.19
CA GLU A 14 -6.11 -7.82 18.78
C GLU A 14 -6.23 -7.96 17.26
N GLU A 15 -7.05 -7.12 16.63
CA GLU A 15 -7.18 -7.11 15.17
C GLU A 15 -5.87 -6.70 14.48
N ASP A 16 -5.17 -5.68 15.01
CA ASP A 16 -3.82 -5.30 14.53
C ASP A 16 -2.83 -6.46 14.67
N ALA A 17 -2.88 -7.23 15.76
CA ALA A 17 -2.02 -8.40 15.94
C ALA A 17 -2.29 -9.50 14.91
N GLU A 18 -3.56 -9.79 14.62
CA GLU A 18 -3.93 -10.78 13.61
C GLU A 18 -3.60 -10.32 12.18
N ILE A 19 -3.74 -9.03 11.88
CA ILE A 19 -3.29 -8.45 10.60
C ILE A 19 -1.78 -8.63 10.43
N ASN A 20 -0.98 -8.27 11.45
CA ASN A 20 0.48 -8.42 11.42
C ASN A 20 0.89 -9.90 11.29
N ARG A 21 0.18 -10.81 11.95
CA ARG A 21 0.39 -12.25 11.81
C ARG A 21 0.11 -12.73 10.39
N GLY A 22 -0.96 -12.25 9.76
CA GLY A 22 -1.29 -12.55 8.37
C GLY A 22 -0.19 -12.12 7.41
N ILE A 23 0.29 -10.87 7.55
CA ILE A 23 1.40 -10.32 6.76
C ILE A 23 2.66 -11.19 6.93
N ALA A 24 3.00 -11.59 8.16
CA ALA A 24 4.19 -12.40 8.43
C ALA A 24 4.11 -13.85 7.90
N LEU A 25 2.90 -14.37 7.69
CA LEU A 25 2.68 -15.74 7.18
C LEU A 25 2.57 -15.80 5.65
N ASP A 26 2.43 -14.66 4.98
CA ASP A 26 2.35 -14.61 3.52
C ASP A 26 3.76 -14.74 2.90
N PRO A 27 4.07 -15.85 2.20
CA PRO A 27 5.39 -16.06 1.60
C PRO A 27 5.72 -15.07 0.48
N ASP A 28 4.71 -14.42 -0.10
CA ASP A 28 4.89 -13.42 -1.16
C ASP A 28 5.05 -12.00 -0.61
N THR A 29 4.86 -11.81 0.70
CA THR A 29 5.15 -10.55 1.37
C THR A 29 6.66 -10.44 1.64
N PHE A 30 7.28 -9.36 1.15
CA PHE A 30 8.67 -9.03 1.40
C PHE A 30 8.86 -7.53 1.59
N GLU A 31 9.89 -7.17 2.36
CA GLU A 31 10.29 -5.78 2.54
C GLU A 31 11.23 -5.34 1.41
N LEU A 32 10.98 -4.15 0.86
CA LEU A 32 11.81 -3.59 -0.22
C LEU A 32 13.16 -3.12 0.33
N THR A 33 14.24 -3.51 -0.34
CA THR A 33 15.59 -3.04 -0.05
C THR A 33 15.88 -1.71 -0.74
N GLU A 34 16.92 -0.99 -0.29
CA GLU A 34 17.38 0.23 -0.97
C GLU A 34 17.77 -0.03 -2.44
N GLU A 35 18.32 -1.20 -2.74
CA GLU A 35 18.68 -1.58 -4.10
C GLU A 35 17.44 -1.84 -4.97
N ASP A 36 16.32 -2.29 -4.39
CA ASP A 36 15.05 -2.40 -5.11
C ASP A 36 14.55 -1.02 -5.49
N PHE A 37 14.56 -0.07 -4.54
CA PHE A 37 14.17 1.32 -4.80
C PHE A 37 15.02 1.98 -5.90
N LYS A 38 16.33 1.71 -5.96
CA LYS A 38 17.20 2.22 -7.04
C LYS A 38 16.83 1.72 -8.43
N ARG A 39 16.21 0.54 -8.54
CA ARG A 39 15.78 -0.06 -9.82
C ARG A 39 14.36 0.32 -10.22
N MET A 40 13.56 0.85 -9.29
CA MET A 40 12.17 1.23 -9.54
C MET A 40 12.07 2.57 -10.28
N LYS A 41 10.99 2.73 -11.06
CA LYS A 41 10.63 4.00 -11.68
C LYS A 41 9.76 4.84 -10.72
N PRO A 42 9.83 6.18 -10.78
CA PRO A 42 8.87 7.03 -10.08
C PRO A 42 7.42 6.69 -10.48
N TYR A 43 6.50 6.65 -9.51
CA TYR A 43 5.10 6.26 -9.75
C TYR A 43 4.44 7.02 -10.91
N ALA A 44 4.61 8.34 -10.95
CA ALA A 44 3.99 9.16 -12.00
C ALA A 44 4.52 8.84 -13.41
N GLU A 45 5.77 8.40 -13.53
CA GLU A 45 6.35 7.96 -14.80
C GLU A 45 5.76 6.61 -15.22
N PHE A 46 5.78 5.63 -14.31
CA PHE A 46 5.21 4.30 -14.55
C PHE A 46 3.73 4.38 -14.98
N MET A 47 2.91 5.18 -14.28
CA MET A 47 1.49 5.30 -14.59
C MET A 47 1.23 5.94 -15.95
N ARG A 48 2.02 6.94 -16.36
CA ARG A 48 1.87 7.54 -17.70
C ARG A 48 2.24 6.56 -18.81
N GLU A 49 3.22 5.69 -18.57
CA GLU A 49 3.67 4.69 -19.54
C GLU A 49 2.70 3.51 -19.67
N HIS A 50 2.22 2.97 -18.54
CA HIS A 50 1.48 1.71 -18.52
C HIS A 50 -0.03 1.85 -18.31
N HIS A 51 -0.49 2.96 -17.73
CA HIS A 51 -1.90 3.20 -17.41
C HIS A 51 -2.35 4.63 -17.77
N PRO A 52 -2.14 5.09 -19.02
CA PRO A 52 -2.43 6.47 -19.41
C PRO A 52 -3.93 6.83 -19.25
N ASP A 53 -4.81 5.85 -19.40
CA ASP A 53 -6.27 6.01 -19.26
C ASP A 53 -6.69 6.42 -17.83
N LEU A 54 -5.97 5.96 -16.82
CA LEU A 54 -6.23 6.33 -15.42
C LEU A 54 -5.71 7.74 -15.10
N VAL A 55 -4.62 8.16 -15.73
CA VAL A 55 -4.02 9.49 -15.53
C VAL A 55 -4.85 10.58 -16.22
N GLU A 56 -5.45 10.29 -17.37
CA GLU A 56 -6.32 11.25 -18.07
C GLU A 56 -7.64 11.47 -17.31
N ARG A 57 -8.24 10.39 -16.77
CA ARG A 57 -9.48 10.47 -15.99
C ARG A 57 -9.34 11.29 -14.70
N SER A 58 -8.16 11.32 -14.07
CA SER A 58 -7.93 12.11 -12.86
C SER A 58 -7.84 13.62 -13.12
N LYS A 59 -7.81 14.06 -14.39
CA LYS A 59 -7.76 15.48 -14.78
C LYS A 59 -9.13 16.07 -15.13
N ALA A 60 -10.19 15.26 -15.12
CA ALA A 60 -11.56 15.66 -15.42
C ALA A 60 -12.31 16.19 -14.20
#